data_AF-A0A2X4VRP0-F1
#
_entry.id   AF-A0A2X4VRP0-F1
#
_cell.length_a   1.000
_cell.length_b   1.000
_cell.length_c   1.000
_cell.angle_alpha   90.00
_cell.angle_beta   90.00
_cell.angle_gamma   90.00
#
_symmetry.space_group_name_H-M   'P 1'
#
loop_
_entity.id
_entity.type
_entity.pdbx_description
1 polymer ?
#
loop_
_entity_poly.entity_id
_entity_poly.type
_entity_poly.pdbx_seq_one_letter_code
_entity_poly.pdbx_strand_id
1 'polypeptide(L)' 'MDANLKLLNATKYIGYTILTIGIAIFLYGFFISEYSIATGVGIGTVMGAIFIFLMGVFFVATEEMQKKTTKG' A
#
# COMPACT_ATOMS: atom_id res chain seq x y z
N MET A 1 -0.86 -18.45 14.50
CA MET A 1 -0.15 -17.37 13.79
C MET A 1 -0.54 -16.07 14.48
N ASP A 2 0.41 -15.31 15.01
CA ASP A 2 0.14 -14.02 15.67
C ASP A 2 -0.70 -13.10 14.77
N ALA A 3 -1.70 -12.42 15.35
CA ALA A 3 -2.57 -11.49 14.62
C ALA A 3 -1.76 -10.45 13.82
N ASN A 4 -0.65 -9.99 14.39
CA ASN A 4 0.33 -9.08 13.78
C ASN A 4 0.84 -9.60 12.41
N LEU A 5 1.18 -10.89 12.32
CA LEU A 5 1.66 -11.50 11.07
C LEU A 5 0.55 -11.59 10.02
N LYS A 6 -0.70 -11.82 10.46
CA LYS A 6 -1.86 -11.89 9.57
C LYS A 6 -2.20 -10.51 8.99
N LEU A 7 -2.15 -9.47 9.82
CA LEU A 7 -2.39 -8.09 9.41
C LEU A 7 -1.30 -7.55 8.49
N LEU A 8 -0.03 -7.84 8.81
CA LEU A 8 1.10 -7.46 7.98
C LEU A 8 1.01 -8.13 6.61
N ASN A 9 0.71 -9.42 6.56
CA ASN A 9 0.63 -10.16 5.30
C ASN A 9 -0.58 -9.72 4.45
N ALA A 10 -1.72 -9.43 5.08
CA ALA A 10 -2.90 -8.88 4.40
C ALA A 10 -2.60 -7.51 3.78
N THR A 11 -2.02 -6.59 4.55
CA THR A 11 -1.66 -5.26 4.02
C THR A 11 -0.60 -5.38 2.94
N LYS A 12 0.39 -6.26 3.11
CA LYS A 12 1.43 -6.49 2.09
C LYS A 12 0.81 -6.97 0.78
N TYR A 13 -0.12 -7.93 0.83
CA TYR A 13 -0.78 -8.45 -0.37
C TYR A 13 -1.63 -7.39 -1.08
N ILE A 14 -2.44 -6.64 -0.31
CA ILE A 14 -3.30 -5.58 -0.84
C ILE A 14 -2.47 -4.40 -1.38
N GLY A 15 -1.42 -4.00 -0.67
CA GLY A 15 -0.52 -2.94 -1.11
C GLY A 15 0.20 -3.32 -2.41
N TYR A 16 0.66 -4.57 -2.53
CA TYR A 16 1.35 -5.05 -3.73
C TYR A 16 0.43 -5.07 -4.95
N THR A 17 -0.81 -5.55 -4.80
CA THR A 17 -1.77 -5.58 -5.92
C THR A 17 -2.11 -4.17 -6.40
N ILE A 18 -2.42 -3.24 -5.48
CA ILE A 18 -2.74 -1.85 -5.83
C ILE A 18 -1.53 -1.15 -6.46
N LEU A 19 -0.32 -1.37 -5.93
CA LEU A 19 0.91 -0.82 -6.51
C LEU A 19 1.14 -1.33 -7.93
N THR A 20 0.94 -2.63 -8.16
CA THR A 20 1.12 -3.25 -9.49
C THR A 20 0.13 -2.67 -10.50
N ILE A 21 -1.13 -2.50 -10.09
CA ILE A 21 -2.17 -1.86 -10.92
C ILE A 21 -1.82 -0.40 -11.19
N GLY A 22 -1.38 0.35 -10.17
CA GLY A 22 -0.98 1.75 -10.32
C GLY A 22 0.20 1.94 -11.27
N ILE A 23 1.20 1.06 -11.21
CA ILE A 23 2.33 1.05 -12.16
C ILE A 23 1.85 0.73 -13.57
N ALA A 24 0.94 -0.24 -13.74
CA ALA A 24 0.40 -0.58 -15.05
C ALA A 24 -0.38 0.59 -15.67
N ILE A 25 -1.22 1.28 -14.88
CA ILE A 25 -1.95 2.47 -15.31
C ILE A 25 -1.00 3.63 -15.62
N PHE A 26 0.05 3.82 -14.83
CA PHE A 26 1.07 4.84 -15.06
C PHE A 26 1.84 4.59 -16.36
N LEU A 27 2.30 3.35 -16.60
CA LEU A 27 2.99 2.97 -17.83
C LEU A 27 2.07 3.13 -19.05
N TYR A 28 0.80 2.73 -18.95
CA TYR A 28 -0.18 2.94 -20.01
C TYR A 28 -0.42 4.42 -20.29
N GLY A 29 -0.62 5.22 -19.24
CA GLY A 29 -0.82 6.67 -19.33
C GLY A 29 0.38 7.41 -19.92
N PHE A 30 1.61 7.00 -19.57
CA PHE A 30 2.84 7.66 -19.96
C PHE A 30 3.32 7.28 -21.38
N PHE A 31 3.22 6.01 -21.76
CA PHE A 31 3.77 5.51 -23.03
C PHE A 31 2.76 5.45 -24.18
N ILE A 32 1.47 5.23 -23.88
CA ILE A 32 0.43 5.00 -24.91
C ILE A 32 -0.47 6.23 -25.10
N SER A 33 -0.62 7.06 -24.07
CA SER A 33 -1.61 8.12 -24.05
C SER A 33 -0.96 9.51 -24.12
N GLU A 34 -1.28 10.28 -25.17
CA GLU A 34 -1.03 11.73 -25.22
C GLU A 34 -1.87 12.51 -24.18
N TYR A 35 -2.77 11.83 -23.45
CA TYR A 35 -3.59 12.42 -22.39
C TYR A 35 -2.85 12.46 -21.05
N SER A 36 -2.40 13.66 -20.67
CA SER A 36 -1.84 14.02 -19.36
C SER A 36 -2.65 13.52 -18.15
N ILE A 37 -3.97 13.35 -18.31
CA ILE A 37 -4.90 12.92 -17.27
C ILE A 37 -4.61 11.47 -16.80
N ALA A 38 -4.31 10.55 -17.72
CA ALA A 38 -4.06 9.15 -17.37
C ALA A 38 -2.76 9.00 -16.56
N THR A 39 -1.73 9.77 -16.90
CA THR A 39 -0.48 9.86 -16.13
C THR A 39 -0.73 10.40 -14.72
N GLY A 40 -1.56 11.44 -14.58
CA GLY A 40 -1.96 11.98 -13.28
C GLY A 40 -2.70 10.95 -12.40
N VAL A 41 -3.62 10.18 -12.99
CA VAL A 41 -4.30 9.08 -12.30
C VAL A 41 -3.31 7.98 -11.89
N GLY A 42 -2.35 7.63 -12.77
CA GLY A 42 -1.28 6.69 -12.45
C GLY A 42 -0.45 7.14 -11.24
N ILE A 43 0.00 8.39 -11.23
CA ILE A 43 0.75 8.97 -10.10
C ILE A 43 -0.09 8.93 -8.82
N GLY A 44 -1.36 9.36 -8.88
CA GLY A 44 -2.26 9.34 -7.74
C GLY A 44 -2.49 7.93 -7.18
N THR A 45 -2.61 6.93 -8.07
CA THR A 45 -2.80 5.53 -7.68
C THR A 45 -1.55 4.97 -7.00
N VAL A 46 -0.35 5.29 -7.51
CA VAL A 46 0.93 4.90 -6.88
C VAL A 46 1.11 5.57 -5.52
N MET A 47 0.85 6.88 -5.42
CA MET A 47 0.89 7.61 -4.13
C MET A 47 -0.11 7.03 -3.12
N GLY A 48 -1.32 6.70 -3.55
CA GLY A 48 -2.33 6.06 -2.71
C GLY A 48 -1.91 4.66 -2.24
N ALA A 49 -1.32 3.86 -3.13
CA ALA A 49 -0.79 2.53 -2.78
C ALA A 49 0.29 2.62 -1.69
N ILE A 50 1.20 3.60 -1.79
CA ILE A 50 2.24 3.85 -0.79
C ILE A 50 1.60 4.22 0.56
N PHE A 51 0.58 5.08 0.54
CA PHE A 51 -0.14 5.47 1.75
C PHE A 51 -0.81 4.30 2.46
N ILE A 52 -1.49 3.43 1.70
CA ILE A 52 -2.14 2.21 2.23
C ILE A 52 -1.08 1.27 2.83
N PHE A 53 0.06 1.12 2.15
CA PHE A 53 1.15 0.28 2.63
C PHE A 53 1.73 0.81 3.95
N LEU A 54 2.02 2.11 4.03
CA LEU A 54 2.49 2.75 5.27
C LEU A 54 1.48 2.61 6.41
N MET A 55 0.18 2.74 6.13
CA MET A 55 -0.84 2.61 7.17
C MET A 55 -0.90 1.19 7.77
N GLY A 56 -0.81 0.15 6.94
CA GLY A 56 -0.80 -1.20 7.52
C GLY A 56 0.51 -1.54 8.23
N VAL A 57 1.66 -0.99 7.80
CA VAL A 57 2.91 -1.09 8.58
C VAL A 57 2.75 -0.39 9.93
N PHE A 58 2.13 0.80 9.95
CA PHE A 58 1.87 1.56 11.17
C PHE A 58 0.95 0.80 12.13
N PHE A 59 -0.11 0.17 11.64
CA PHE A 59 -0.99 -0.66 12.49
C PHE A 59 -0.27 -1.86 13.08
N VAL A 60 0.57 -2.55 12.30
CA VAL A 60 1.35 -3.69 12.81
C VAL A 60 2.32 -3.23 13.90
N ALA A 61 3.01 -2.11 13.70
CA ALA A 61 3.90 -1.53 14.70
C ALA A 61 3.13 -1.12 15.98
N THR A 62 1.93 -0.55 15.82
CA THR A 62 1.07 -0.15 16.94
C THR A 62 0.59 -1.36 17.74
N GLU A 63 0.14 -2.43 17.08
CA GLU A 63 -0.23 -3.68 17.78
C GLU A 63 0.97 -4.30 18.51
N GLU A 64 2.16 -4.23 17.92
CA GLU A 64 3.38 -4.74 18.55
C GLU A 64 3.76 -3.94 19.81
N MET A 65 3.63 -2.61 19.78
CA MET A 65 3.83 -1.75 20.95
C MET A 65 2.76 -2.01 22.03
N GLN A 66 1.49 -2.14 21.65
CA GLN A 66 0.42 -2.38 22.63
C GLN A 66 0.58 -3.74 23.32
N LYS A 67 0.96 -4.78 22.59
CA LYS A 67 1.23 -6.12 23.13
C LYS A 67 2.43 -6.13 24.10
N LYS A 68 3.41 -5.23 23.93
CA LYS A 68 4.52 -5.04 24.88
C LYS A 68 4.08 -4.31 26.15
N THR A 69 3.13 -3.38 26.06
CA THR A 69 2.56 -2.68 27.23
C THR A 69 1.73 -3.58 28.13
N THR A 70 0.93 -4.52 27.60
CA THR A 70 0.07 -5.41 28.41
C THR A 70 0.83 -6.51 29.16
N LYS A 71 2.12 -6.73 28.86
CA LYS A 71 2.98 -7.68 29.59
C LYS A 71 3.80 -7.02 30.71
N GLY A 72 3.54 -5.75 31.02
CA GLY A 72 4.06 -5.05 32.20
C GLY A 72 3.19 -5.27 33.42
#